data_AF-A0A8H4A9F5-F1
#
_entry.id   AF-A0A8H4A9F5-F1
#
_cell.length_a   1.000
_cell.length_b   1.000
_cell.length_c   1.000
_cell.angle_alpha   90.00
_cell.angle_beta   90.00
_cell.angle_gamma   90.00
#
_symmetry.space_group_name_H-M   'P 1'
#
loop_
_entity.id
_entity.type
_entity.pdbx_description
1 polymer ?
#
loop_
_entity_poly.entity_id
_entity_poly.type
_entity_poly.pdbx_seq_one_letter_code
_entity_poly.pdbx_strand_id
1 'polypeptide(L)' 'MQDKIDTKALAYAHKREGRCLAKVSPNTYLWACKKNHQWEAPYKNMKQNYKWCNICPNVPERTCRRV' A
#
# COMPACT_ATOMS: atom_id res chain seq x y z
N MET A 1 21.86 8.89 10.62
CA MET A 1 21.68 7.49 10.19
C MET A 1 20.30 7.40 9.57
N GLN A 2 20.23 7.38 8.24
CA GLN A 2 19.05 7.75 7.47
C GLN A 2 17.84 6.86 7.77
N ASP A 3 16.72 7.55 7.95
CA ASP A 3 15.34 7.12 8.18
C ASP A 3 14.98 5.87 7.34
N LYS A 4 15.08 4.69 7.96
CA LYS A 4 14.78 3.40 7.31
C LYS A 4 13.27 3.24 7.11
N ILE A 5 12.75 3.82 6.05
CA ILE A 5 11.49 3.36 5.44
C ILE A 5 11.73 1.91 5.00
N ASP A 6 10.94 0.99 5.55
CA ASP A 6 11.11 -0.46 5.35
C ASP A 6 11.03 -0.82 3.86
N THR A 7 12.10 -1.44 3.33
CA THR A 7 12.24 -1.79 1.91
C THR A 7 11.11 -2.69 1.42
N LYS A 8 10.51 -3.52 2.30
CA LYS A 8 9.41 -4.41 1.93
C LYS A 8 8.12 -3.63 1.69
N ALA A 9 7.86 -2.60 2.49
CA ALA A 9 6.70 -1.73 2.29
C ALA A 9 6.83 -0.94 0.97
N LEU A 10 8.00 -0.38 0.69
CA LEU A 10 8.29 0.30 -0.58
C LEU A 10 8.10 -0.62 -1.80
N ALA A 11 8.69 -1.82 -1.76
CA ALA A 11 8.56 -2.78 -2.85
C ALA A 11 7.10 -3.21 -3.07
N TYR A 12 6.32 -3.38 -2.00
CA TYR A 12 4.90 -3.71 -2.09
C TYR A 12 4.08 -2.59 -2.72
N ALA A 13 4.34 -1.33 -2.33
CA ALA A 13 3.71 -0.17 -2.94
C ALA A 13 4.05 -0.09 -4.43
N HIS A 14 5.33 -0.22 -4.78
CA HIS A 14 5.80 -0.13 -6.16
C HIS A 14 5.16 -1.20 -7.07
N LYS A 15 4.98 -2.43 -6.57
CA LYS A 15 4.29 -3.51 -7.30
C LYS A 15 2.83 -3.17 -7.64
N ARG A 16 2.21 -2.22 -6.92
CA ARG A 16 0.83 -1.76 -7.10
C ARG A 16 0.74 -0.41 -7.81
N GLU A 17 1.83 0.03 -8.43
CA GLU A 17 1.96 1.39 -8.98
C GLU A 17 1.66 2.47 -7.91
N GLY A 18 1.95 2.15 -6.66
CA GLY A 18 1.79 2.99 -5.50
C GLY A 18 3.11 3.44 -4.91
N ARG A 19 3.03 4.28 -3.88
CA ARG A 19 4.18 4.81 -3.15
C ARG A 19 3.97 4.64 -1.64
N CYS A 20 5.05 4.34 -0.93
CA CYS A 20 5.08 4.45 0.53
C CYS A 20 5.64 5.84 0.83
N LEU A 21 4.84 6.69 1.47
CA LEU A 21 5.19 8.08 1.75
C LEU A 21 6.04 8.18 3.02
N ALA A 22 5.60 7.54 4.10
CA ALA A 22 6.28 7.61 5.39
C ALA A 22 5.89 6.42 6.29
N LYS A 23 6.70 6.18 7.33
CA LYS A 23 6.36 5.26 8.41
C LYS A 23 5.77 6.06 9.57
N VAL A 24 4.46 5.94 9.79
CA VAL A 24 3.75 6.68 10.85
C VAL A 24 3.89 5.99 12.21
N SER A 25 3.99 4.65 12.21
CA SER A 25 4.12 3.85 13.44
C SER A 25 4.99 2.63 13.19
N PRO A 26 5.48 1.91 14.22
CA PRO A 26 6.29 0.69 14.05
C PRO A 26 5.73 -0.31 13.04
N ASN A 27 4.39 -0.44 12.96
CA ASN A 27 3.70 -1.31 12.02
C ASN A 27 2.85 -0.58 10.96
N THR A 28 2.67 0.73 11.06
CA THR A 28 1.76 1.52 10.22
C THR A 28 2.55 2.41 9.28
N TYR A 29 2.15 2.42 8.01
CA TYR A 29 2.77 3.21 6.96
C TYR A 29 1.72 4.08 6.30
N LEU A 30 2.15 5.24 5.84
CA LEU A 30 1.36 6.13 5.00
C LEU A 30 1.58 5.69 3.54
N TRP A 31 0.51 5.25 2.90
CA TRP A 31 0.52 4.74 1.53
C TRP A 31 -0.12 5.77 0.60
N ALA A 32 0.32 5.76 -0.66
CA ALA A 32 -0.31 6.48 -1.75
C ALA A 32 -0.53 5.56 -2.95
N CYS A 33 -1.70 5.60 -3.59
CA CYS A 33 -1.93 4.88 -4.85
C CYS A 33 -1.59 5.77 -6.06
N LYS A 34 -1.62 5.18 -7.26
CA LYS A 34 -1.46 5.89 -8.54
C LYS A 34 -2.42 7.08 -8.73
N LYS A 35 -3.62 7.02 -8.13
CA LYS A 35 -4.62 8.12 -8.15
C LYS A 35 -4.38 9.18 -7.07
N ASN A 36 -3.22 9.17 -6.41
CA ASN A 36 -2.89 10.10 -5.32
C ASN A 36 -3.81 10.00 -4.09
N HIS A 37 -4.55 8.90 -3.92
CA HIS A 37 -5.24 8.62 -2.67
C HIS A 37 -4.22 8.25 -1.61
N GLN A 38 -4.34 8.83 -0.42
CA GLN A 38 -3.45 8.56 0.70
C GLN A 38 -4.24 7.90 1.83
N TRP A 39 -3.64 6.91 2.48
CA TRP A 39 -4.25 6.26 3.63
C TRP A 39 -3.18 5.63 4.53
N GLU A 40 -3.51 5.54 5.81
CA GLU A 40 -2.64 4.93 6.80
C GLU A 40 -3.08 3.48 7.02
N ALA A 41 -2.16 2.54 6.82
CA ALA A 41 -2.46 1.13 7.04
C ALA A 41 -1.23 0.33 7.45
N PRO A 42 -1.41 -0.73 8.25
CA PRO A 42 -0.33 -1.65 8.53
C PRO A 42 0.03 -2.50 7.32
N TYR A 43 1.32 -2.69 7.05
CA TYR A 43 1.78 -3.56 5.95
C TYR A 43 1.23 -4.99 6.07
N LYS A 44 1.18 -5.55 7.29
CA LYS A 44 0.58 -6.86 7.55
C LYS A 44 -0.91 -6.91 7.20
N ASN A 45 -1.64 -5.84 7.46
CA ASN A 45 -3.07 -5.76 7.19
C ASN A 45 -3.35 -5.65 5.69
N MET A 46 -2.56 -4.85 4.99
CA MET A 46 -2.59 -4.70 3.53
C MET A 46 -2.35 -6.04 2.82
N LYS A 47 -1.33 -6.78 3.29
CA LYS A 47 -1.01 -8.12 2.76
C LYS A 47 -2.12 -9.15 3.01
N GLN A 48 -2.83 -9.07 4.14
CA GLN A 48 -3.88 -10.02 4.51
C GLN A 48 -5.24 -9.70 3.90
N ASN A 49 -5.63 -8.42 3.84
CA ASN A 49 -6.97 -8.01 3.40
C ASN A 49 -7.10 -7.90 1.88
N TYR A 50 -6.00 -7.98 1.11
CA TYR A 50 -5.98 -7.80 -0.36
C TYR A 50 -6.67 -6.51 -0.84
N LYS A 51 -6.86 -5.54 0.05
CA LYS A 51 -7.37 -4.21 -0.24
C LYS A 51 -6.18 -3.27 -0.26
N TRP A 52 -5.77 -2.89 -1.46
CA TRP A 52 -4.68 -1.94 -1.65
C TRP A 52 -5.13 -0.53 -1.26
N CYS A 53 -6.15 0.04 -1.89
CA CYS A 53 -6.58 1.43 -1.64
C CYS A 53 -8.03 1.45 -1.15
N ASN A 54 -8.29 2.12 -0.03
CA ASN A 54 -9.63 2.26 0.53
C ASN A 54 -10.56 3.18 -0.29
N ILE A 55 -9.96 4.09 -1.06
CA ILE A 55 -10.67 5.12 -1.83
C ILE A 55 -10.87 4.69 -3.29
N CYS A 56 -9.98 3.86 -3.84
CA CYS A 56 -10.21 3.32 -5.17
C CYS A 56 -11.45 2.41 -5.16
N PRO A 57 -12.29 2.47 -6.21
CA PRO A 57 -13.38 1.52 -6.37
C PRO A 57 -12.78 0.11 -6.24
N ASN A 58 -13.30 -0.68 -5.31
CA ASN A 58 -12.78 -2.00 -4.98
C ASN A 58 -12.86 -2.87 -6.22
N VAL A 59 -11.79 -2.92 -6.99
CA VAL A 59 -11.51 -4.05 -7.88
C VAL A 59 -10.69 -4.98 -6.98
N PRO A 60 -11.28 -6.04 -6.41
CA PRO A 60 -10.50 -7.02 -5.70
C PRO A 60 -9.43 -7.50 -6.67
N GLU A 61 -8.18 -7.58 -6.25
CA GLU A 61 -7.11 -8.02 -7.13
C GLU A 61 -7.36 -9.43 -7.71
N ARG A 62 -8.20 -10.23 -7.04
CA ARG A 62 -8.66 -11.53 -7.53
C ARG A 62 -9.62 -11.43 -8.74
N THR A 63 -10.17 -10.26 -9.01
CA THR A 63 -11.15 -10.03 -10.07
C THR A 63 -10.49 -9.52 -11.36
N CYS A 64 -9.20 -9.16 -11.33
CA CYS A 64 -8.47 -8.71 -12.52
C CYS A 64 -7.71 -9.85 -13.22
N ARG A 65 -8.39 -10.98 -13.47
CA ARG A 65 -7.97 -11.98 -14.46
C ARG A 65 -9.19 -12.46 -15.24
N ARG A 66 -9.92 -11.52 -15.83
CA ARG A 66 -10.89 -11.75 -16.91
C ARG A 66 -11.22 -10.42 -17.57
N VAL A 67 -10.49 -10.10 -18.63
CA VAL A 67 -11.01 -9.95 -20.00
C VAL A 67 -9.88 -10.26 -20.95
#